data_AF-A0A843IUJ7-F1
#
_entry.id   AF-A0A843IUJ7-F1
#
_cell.length_a   1.000
_cell.length_b   1.000
_cell.length_c   1.000
_cell.angle_alpha   90.00
_cell.angle_beta   90.00
_cell.angle_gamma   90.00
#
_symmetry.space_group_name_H-M   'P 1'
#
loop_
_entity.id
_entity.type
_entity.pdbx_description
1 polymer ?
#
loop_
_entity_poly.entity_id
_entity_poly.type
_entity_poly.pdbx_seq_one_letter_code
_entity_poly.pdbx_strand_id
1 'polypeptide(L)'
;MVEGETAGAPSDPESADVISVIAEINDSLARLKESAESSSGSANRKGSFRKAGRNASIQEAKASEPRSTEESALREKLEQCRSDNERLRRKNTELGGELARTRAKLDAMTEGRRKACKEADIPKRGPAVPQEDDASLKSRIDELAAANAALKEEVERLRAELEDARNKISPTAGTMVVSRISGTELRSDLFDCSRYDVRLSRDGRRMTLRPDVEGRVKCSGGVLSIPSLPDLIGFEGAVDYPVTVDDGLMVIRLRRDRI
;
A
#
# COMPACT_ATOMS: atom_id res chain seq x y z
N MET A 1 -28.34 47.24 -23.07
CA MET A 1 -27.70 46.15 -23.85
C MET A 1 -26.33 45.90 -23.25
N VAL A 2 -25.86 44.65 -23.33
CA VAL A 2 -24.73 44.00 -22.62
C VAL A 2 -25.18 43.50 -21.23
N GLU A 3 -25.77 42.30 -21.12
CA GLU A 3 -25.12 40.95 -21.06
C GLU A 3 -24.10 40.90 -19.90
N GLY A 4 -24.20 40.08 -18.86
CA GLY A 4 -24.72 38.72 -18.78
C GLY A 4 -23.57 37.73 -18.52
N GLU A 5 -22.72 37.97 -17.52
CA GLU A 5 -21.66 37.02 -17.12
C GLU A 5 -22.18 36.09 -16.00
N THR A 6 -22.70 34.94 -16.40
CA THR A 6 -22.84 33.78 -15.51
C THR A 6 -21.48 33.11 -15.38
N ALA A 7 -20.88 33.20 -14.20
CA ALA A 7 -19.68 32.44 -13.86
C ALA A 7 -19.97 30.92 -13.99
N GLY A 8 -19.24 30.28 -14.90
CA GLY A 8 -19.27 28.84 -15.11
C GLY A 8 -18.80 28.09 -13.86
N ALA A 9 -19.60 27.12 -13.43
CA ALA A 9 -19.19 26.13 -12.45
C ALA A 9 -18.13 25.20 -13.09
N PRO A 10 -17.00 24.93 -12.42
CA PRO A 10 -16.09 23.87 -12.85
C PRO A 10 -16.77 22.52 -12.59
N SER A 11 -17.09 21.81 -13.66
CA SER A 11 -17.55 20.43 -13.65
C SER A 11 -16.37 19.50 -13.41
N ASP A 12 -15.99 19.35 -12.14
CA ASP A 12 -15.06 18.32 -11.67
C ASP A 12 -15.83 17.02 -11.35
N PRO A 13 -15.54 15.89 -12.03
CA PRO A 13 -16.26 14.63 -11.86
C PRO A 13 -16.06 14.00 -10.47
N GLU A 14 -15.06 14.40 -9.70
CA GLU A 14 -14.83 13.93 -8.33
C GLU A 14 -15.83 14.52 -7.30
N SER A 15 -16.46 15.64 -7.62
CA SER A 15 -17.42 16.29 -6.71
C SER A 15 -18.79 15.57 -6.67
N ALA A 16 -19.14 14.84 -7.73
CA ALA A 16 -20.38 14.07 -7.81
C ALA A 16 -20.37 12.84 -6.88
N ASP A 17 -19.22 12.18 -6.77
CA ASP A 17 -19.06 10.99 -5.91
C ASP A 17 -19.16 11.36 -4.42
N VAL A 18 -18.60 12.52 -4.02
CA VAL A 18 -18.69 13.01 -2.65
C VAL A 18 -20.14 13.34 -2.26
N ILE A 19 -20.92 13.93 -3.18
CA ILE A 19 -22.35 14.22 -2.94
C ILE A 19 -23.16 12.93 -2.77
N SER A 20 -22.86 11.87 -3.54
CA SER A 20 -23.51 10.57 -3.41
C SER A 20 -23.22 9.91 -2.06
N VAL A 21 -21.96 9.95 -1.59
CA VAL A 21 -21.57 9.38 -0.30
C VAL A 21 -22.22 10.14 0.86
N ILE A 22 -22.31 11.47 0.77
CA ILE A 22 -22.99 12.29 1.80
C ILE A 22 -24.49 11.94 1.88
N ALA A 23 -25.15 11.67 0.75
CA ALA A 23 -26.54 11.25 0.73
C ALA A 23 -26.76 9.88 1.42
N GLU A 24 -25.90 8.89 1.16
CA GLU A 24 -25.98 7.57 1.81
C GLU A 24 -25.74 7.62 3.32
N ILE A 25 -24.83 8.48 3.78
CA ILE A 25 -24.56 8.68 5.20
C ILE A 25 -25.79 9.28 5.90
N ASN A 26 -26.45 10.28 5.28
CA ASN A 26 -27.64 10.91 5.85
C ASN A 26 -28.83 9.94 5.93
N ASP A 27 -29.04 9.11 4.91
CA ASP A 27 -30.07 8.06 4.91
C ASP A 27 -29.83 7.02 6.01
N SER A 28 -28.56 6.66 6.24
CA SER A 28 -28.17 5.73 7.30
C SER A 28 -28.41 6.31 8.69
N LEU A 29 -28.14 7.61 8.88
CA LEU A 29 -28.42 8.31 10.14
C LEU A 29 -29.91 8.44 10.43
N ALA A 30 -30.75 8.67 9.41
CA ALA A 30 -32.20 8.72 9.56
C ALA A 30 -32.76 7.38 10.06
N ARG A 31 -32.31 6.26 9.48
CA ARG A 31 -32.72 4.90 9.88
C ARG A 31 -32.31 4.55 11.30
N LEU A 32 -31.13 4.98 11.74
CA LEU A 32 -30.67 4.77 13.12
C LEU A 32 -31.50 5.57 14.13
N LYS A 33 -31.92 6.78 13.79
CA LYS A 33 -32.76 7.60 14.66
C LYS A 33 -34.16 7.01 14.83
N GLU A 34 -34.76 6.52 13.75
CA GLU A 34 -36.06 5.83 13.79
C GLU A 34 -36.02 4.53 14.60
N SER A 35 -34.89 3.80 14.53
CA SER A 35 -34.65 2.59 15.34
C SER A 35 -34.43 2.90 16.83
N ALA A 36 -33.91 4.08 17.18
CA ALA A 36 -33.71 4.48 18.58
C ALA A 36 -35.02 4.91 19.24
N GLU A 37 -35.88 5.65 18.52
CA GLU A 37 -37.16 6.16 19.02
C GLU A 37 -38.22 5.05 19.17
N SER A 38 -38.12 3.97 18.39
CA SER A 38 -38.98 2.79 18.52
C SER A 38 -38.61 1.86 19.70
N SER A 39 -37.46 2.06 20.35
CA SER A 39 -37.01 1.24 21.49
C SER A 39 -37.40 1.78 22.87
N SER A 40 -37.90 3.02 22.98
CA SER A 40 -38.17 3.67 24.28
C SER A 40 -39.62 3.60 24.76
N GLY A 41 -40.48 2.78 24.16
CA GLY A 41 -41.94 2.79 24.40
C GLY A 41 -42.59 1.47 24.80
N SER A 42 -42.24 0.87 25.95
CA SER A 42 -43.03 -0.24 26.56
C SER A 42 -42.46 -0.58 27.96
N ALA A 43 -43.16 -0.71 29.09
CA ALA A 43 -44.55 -0.51 29.47
C ALA A 43 -44.62 -0.41 31.00
N ASN A 44 -45.55 0.38 31.51
CA ASN A 44 -46.01 0.38 32.88
C ASN A 44 -47.04 -0.76 33.07
N ARG A 45 -46.73 -1.82 33.83
CA ARG A 45 -47.74 -2.74 34.41
C ARG A 45 -47.36 -3.18 35.82
N LYS A 46 -48.36 -3.06 36.70
CA LYS A 46 -48.36 -3.32 38.14
C LYS A 46 -48.14 -4.80 38.50
N GLY A 47 -47.53 -5.01 39.67
CA GLY A 47 -48.04 -5.95 40.67
C GLY A 47 -47.39 -7.33 40.77
N SER A 48 -46.98 -7.67 42.00
CA SER A 48 -46.63 -9.01 42.49
C SER A 48 -45.26 -9.57 42.05
N PHE A 49 -44.57 -10.29 42.94
CA PHE A 49 -43.26 -10.95 42.75
C PHE A 49 -41.97 -10.12 42.91
N ARG A 50 -41.90 -9.22 43.92
CA ARG A 50 -40.63 -8.56 44.33
C ARG A 50 -40.07 -9.11 45.64
N LYS A 51 -39.59 -10.36 45.67
CA LYS A 51 -38.68 -10.79 46.75
C LYS A 51 -37.63 -11.81 46.34
N ALA A 52 -37.90 -12.65 45.34
CA ALA A 52 -36.90 -13.57 44.78
C ALA A 52 -35.90 -12.91 43.80
N GLY A 53 -36.30 -11.83 43.12
CA GLY A 53 -35.44 -11.15 42.12
C GLY A 53 -34.36 -10.22 42.70
N ARG A 54 -34.49 -9.72 43.94
CA ARG A 54 -33.50 -8.77 44.50
C ARG A 54 -32.17 -9.43 44.85
N ASN A 55 -32.17 -10.69 45.29
CA ASN A 55 -30.92 -11.39 45.59
C ASN A 55 -30.16 -11.78 44.31
N ALA A 56 -30.88 -12.07 43.21
CA ALA A 56 -30.27 -12.30 41.90
C ALA A 56 -29.66 -11.01 41.34
N SER A 57 -30.37 -9.87 41.43
CA SER A 57 -29.84 -8.58 40.96
C SER A 57 -28.66 -8.04 41.78
N ILE A 58 -28.57 -8.37 43.08
CA ILE A 58 -27.39 -8.03 43.90
C ILE A 58 -26.19 -8.93 43.58
N GLN A 59 -26.42 -10.20 43.21
CA GLN A 59 -25.36 -11.09 42.74
C GLN A 59 -24.87 -10.71 41.33
N GLU A 60 -25.74 -10.23 40.44
CA GLU A 60 -25.33 -9.65 39.14
C GLU A 60 -24.63 -8.29 39.28
N ALA A 61 -25.00 -7.47 40.27
CA ALA A 61 -24.28 -6.22 40.57
C ALA A 61 -22.89 -6.45 41.20
N LYS A 62 -22.58 -7.66 41.68
CA LYS A 62 -21.21 -8.07 42.03
C LYS A 62 -20.42 -8.60 40.82
N ALA A 63 -21.10 -8.97 39.74
CA ALA A 63 -20.45 -9.35 38.48
C ALA A 63 -20.05 -8.13 37.62
N SER A 64 -20.40 -6.91 38.03
CA SER A 64 -19.94 -5.65 37.40
C SER A 64 -18.60 -5.12 37.95
N GLU A 65 -17.84 -5.93 38.71
CA GLU A 65 -16.47 -5.63 39.15
C GLU A 65 -15.32 -5.75 38.10
N PRO A 66 -15.45 -6.28 36.86
CA PRO A 66 -14.31 -6.31 35.92
C PRO A 66 -13.99 -4.95 35.29
N ARG A 67 -14.92 -3.98 35.33
CA ARG A 67 -14.64 -2.63 34.80
C ARG A 67 -13.64 -1.85 35.64
N SER A 68 -13.61 -2.07 36.96
CA SER A 68 -12.68 -1.38 37.87
C SER A 68 -11.23 -1.86 37.71
N THR A 69 -11.03 -3.15 37.43
CA THR A 69 -9.70 -3.74 37.23
C THR A 69 -9.14 -3.44 35.84
N GLU A 70 -9.98 -3.43 34.81
CA GLU A 70 -9.59 -3.00 33.47
C GLU A 70 -9.28 -1.50 33.43
N GLU A 71 -10.09 -0.67 34.08
CA GLU A 71 -9.85 0.77 34.17
C GLU A 71 -8.58 1.10 34.96
N SER A 72 -8.28 0.38 36.04
CA SER A 72 -7.03 0.55 36.79
C SER A 72 -5.81 0.12 35.97
N ALA A 73 -5.89 -0.99 35.23
CA ALA A 73 -4.84 -1.45 34.34
C ALA A 73 -4.60 -0.47 33.17
N LEU A 74 -5.64 0.16 32.63
CA LEU A 74 -5.51 1.20 31.61
C LEU A 74 -4.88 2.49 32.18
N ARG A 75 -5.24 2.88 33.41
CA ARG A 75 -4.62 4.03 34.10
C ARG A 75 -3.14 3.80 34.36
N GLU A 76 -2.76 2.60 34.79
CA GLU A 76 -1.36 2.23 34.99
C GLU A 76 -0.56 2.26 33.68
N LYS A 77 -1.12 1.72 32.59
CA LYS A 77 -0.50 1.81 31.25
C LYS A 77 -0.36 3.24 30.76
N LEU A 78 -1.34 4.12 31.01
CA LEU A 78 -1.27 5.54 30.66
C LEU A 78 -0.18 6.25 31.45
N GLU A 79 -0.05 5.96 32.75
CA GLU A 79 0.99 6.56 33.58
C GLU A 79 2.39 6.07 33.18
N GLN A 80 2.52 4.78 32.86
CA GLN A 80 3.75 4.23 32.30
C GLN A 80 4.11 4.90 30.96
N CYS A 81 3.15 5.06 30.06
CA CYS A 81 3.36 5.75 28.79
C CYS A 81 3.79 7.21 28.99
N ARG A 82 3.22 7.92 29.98
CA ARG A 82 3.62 9.30 30.33
C ARG A 82 5.06 9.35 30.83
N SER A 83 5.42 8.47 31.76
CA SER A 83 6.78 8.36 32.28
C SER A 83 7.80 8.05 31.17
N ASP A 84 7.48 7.12 30.27
CA ASP A 84 8.32 6.79 29.13
C ASP A 84 8.45 7.97 28.15
N ASN A 85 7.38 8.72 27.90
CA ASN A 85 7.41 9.92 27.07
C ASN A 85 8.29 11.02 27.67
N GLU A 86 8.18 11.27 28.97
CA GLU A 86 9.05 12.21 29.66
C GLU A 86 10.53 11.79 29.58
N ARG A 87 10.82 10.50 29.77
CA ARG A 87 12.17 9.97 29.64
C ARG A 87 12.72 10.15 28.23
N LEU A 88 11.91 9.89 27.21
CA LEU A 88 12.30 10.10 25.81
C LEU A 88 12.53 11.59 25.50
N ARG A 89 11.70 12.48 26.03
CA ARG A 89 11.90 13.94 25.89
C ARG A 89 13.23 14.38 26.49
N ARG A 90 13.59 13.90 27.70
CA ARG A 90 14.88 14.21 28.34
C ARG A 90 16.05 13.71 27.47
N LYS A 91 15.98 12.48 26.96
CA LYS A 91 17.01 11.94 26.05
C LYS A 91 17.12 12.75 24.75
N ASN A 92 16.01 13.16 24.15
CA ASN A 92 16.05 13.99 22.95
C ASN A 92 16.67 15.37 23.22
N THR A 93 16.41 15.98 24.37
CA THR A 93 17.07 17.24 24.75
C THR A 93 18.57 17.07 24.98
N GLU A 94 18.99 15.95 25.58
CA GLU A 94 20.39 15.62 25.83
C GLU A 94 21.15 15.38 24.52
N LEU A 95 20.64 14.51 23.66
CA LEU A 95 21.19 14.21 22.34
C LEU A 95 21.23 15.47 21.45
N GLY A 96 20.19 16.32 21.52
CA GLY A 96 20.18 17.61 20.84
C GLY A 96 21.33 18.52 21.31
N GLY A 97 21.57 18.57 22.63
CA GLY A 97 22.71 19.28 23.21
C GLY A 97 24.07 18.71 22.79
N GLU A 98 24.20 17.38 22.71
CA GLU A 98 25.42 16.73 22.22
C GLU A 98 25.70 17.02 20.75
N LEU A 99 24.69 16.94 19.90
CA LEU A 99 24.80 17.29 18.48
C LEU A 99 25.22 18.75 18.28
N ALA A 100 24.67 19.67 19.08
CA ALA A 100 25.09 21.07 19.04
C ALA A 100 26.58 21.22 19.42
N ARG A 101 27.05 20.52 20.46
CA ARG A 101 28.46 20.53 20.90
C ARG A 101 29.40 19.93 19.85
N THR A 102 29.05 18.81 19.23
CA THR A 102 29.88 18.18 18.20
C THR A 102 29.95 19.02 16.94
N ARG A 103 28.83 19.64 16.54
CA ARG A 103 28.80 20.60 15.42
C ARG A 103 29.70 21.81 15.69
N ALA A 104 29.60 22.42 16.88
CA ALA A 104 30.48 23.53 17.25
C ALA A 104 31.97 23.14 17.24
N LYS A 105 32.31 21.92 17.67
CA LYS A 105 33.69 21.40 17.56
C LYS A 105 34.13 21.23 16.11
N LEU A 106 33.27 20.72 15.24
CA LEU A 106 33.57 20.57 13.81
C LEU A 106 33.78 21.95 13.14
N ASP A 107 32.92 22.91 13.44
CA ASP A 107 33.04 24.28 12.93
C ASP A 107 34.36 24.93 13.42
N ALA A 108 34.72 24.74 14.69
CA ALA A 108 35.99 25.21 15.23
C ALA A 108 37.21 24.54 14.56
N MET A 109 37.15 23.22 14.31
CA MET A 109 38.21 22.47 13.63
C MET A 109 38.36 22.88 12.16
N THR A 110 37.25 23.10 11.45
CA THR A 110 37.27 23.55 10.05
C THR A 110 37.80 24.97 9.92
N GLU A 111 37.43 25.86 10.83
CA GLU A 111 37.97 27.22 10.87
C GLU A 111 39.44 27.24 11.28
N GLY A 112 39.84 26.40 12.24
CA GLY A 112 41.25 26.19 12.61
C GLY A 112 42.09 25.68 11.43
N ARG A 113 41.57 24.71 10.66
CA ARG A 113 42.20 24.22 9.43
C ARG A 113 42.31 25.30 8.36
N ARG A 114 41.26 26.12 8.17
CA ARG A 114 41.28 27.25 7.21
C ARG A 114 42.32 28.29 7.59
N LYS A 115 42.46 28.61 8.88
CA LYS A 115 43.49 29.53 9.38
C LYS A 115 44.89 28.96 9.23
N ALA A 116 45.10 27.70 9.60
CA ALA A 116 46.37 27.00 9.40
C ALA A 116 46.79 26.96 7.92
N CYS A 117 45.85 26.76 6.98
CA CYS A 117 46.13 26.83 5.54
C CYS A 117 46.42 28.25 5.03
N LYS A 118 45.98 29.30 5.74
CA LYS A 118 46.24 30.70 5.37
C LYS A 118 47.53 31.24 5.98
N GLU A 119 47.87 30.79 7.19
CA GLU A 119 49.10 31.18 7.91
C GLU A 119 50.32 30.37 7.44
N ALA A 120 50.10 29.15 6.95
CA ALA A 120 51.14 28.39 6.30
C ALA A 120 51.30 28.89 4.85
N ASP A 121 52.16 29.89 4.67
CA ASP A 121 52.68 30.37 3.39
C ASP A 121 53.59 29.28 2.77
N ILE A 122 52.99 28.12 2.43
CA ILE A 122 53.71 26.94 1.95
C ILE A 122 53.84 27.06 0.43
N PRO A 123 55.07 27.17 -0.14
CA PRO A 123 55.28 26.98 -1.56
C PRO A 123 54.83 25.56 -1.92
N LYS A 124 54.12 25.38 -3.03
CA LYS A 124 53.55 24.13 -3.57
C LYS A 124 54.55 22.94 -3.68
N ARG A 125 55.06 22.42 -2.57
CA ARG A 125 55.85 21.19 -2.48
C ARG A 125 55.50 20.48 -1.19
N GLY A 126 54.45 19.67 -1.26
CA GLY A 126 54.23 18.59 -0.30
C GLY A 126 55.23 17.44 -0.53
N PRO A 127 55.46 16.58 0.48
CA PRO A 127 56.45 15.52 0.41
C PRO A 127 56.03 14.45 -0.61
N ALA A 128 57.03 13.82 -1.22
CA ALA A 128 56.95 12.83 -2.30
C ALA A 128 55.86 11.75 -2.09
N VAL A 129 54.69 12.00 -2.66
CA VAL A 129 53.80 10.96 -3.21
C VAL A 129 54.32 10.67 -4.62
N PRO A 130 54.28 9.43 -5.16
CA PRO A 130 54.62 9.20 -6.57
C PRO A 130 53.78 10.17 -7.42
N GLN A 131 54.41 11.24 -7.92
CA GLN A 131 53.73 12.19 -8.77
C GLN A 131 53.51 11.49 -10.10
N GLU A 132 52.32 10.92 -10.30
CA GLU A 132 51.76 10.93 -11.64
C GLU A 132 51.78 12.40 -12.06
N ASP A 133 52.65 12.75 -13.02
CA ASP A 133 52.76 14.12 -13.51
C ASP A 133 51.37 14.66 -13.83
N ASP A 134 51.14 15.97 -13.66
CA ASP A 134 49.83 16.58 -13.99
C ASP A 134 49.37 16.24 -15.42
N ALA A 135 50.31 15.94 -16.32
CA ALA A 135 50.05 15.40 -17.65
C ALA A 135 49.51 13.95 -17.64
N SER A 136 50.05 13.07 -16.80
CA SER A 136 49.58 11.70 -16.59
C SER A 136 48.18 11.67 -15.96
N LEU A 137 47.95 12.50 -14.94
CA LEU A 137 46.63 12.66 -14.33
C LEU A 137 45.59 13.19 -15.33
N LYS A 138 45.97 14.19 -16.15
CA LYS A 138 45.09 14.68 -17.23
C LYS A 138 44.80 13.60 -18.27
N SER A 139 45.81 12.86 -18.73
CA SER A 139 45.61 11.74 -19.66
C SER A 139 44.64 10.72 -19.10
N ARG A 140 44.78 10.36 -17.83
CA ARG A 140 43.90 9.41 -17.15
C ARG A 140 42.49 9.94 -16.96
N ILE A 141 42.32 11.24 -16.72
CA ILE A 141 41.01 11.90 -16.66
C ILE A 141 40.35 11.87 -18.04
N ASP A 142 41.09 12.16 -19.11
CA ASP A 142 40.58 12.15 -20.49
C ASP A 142 40.20 10.72 -20.92
N GLU A 143 41.01 9.72 -20.58
CA GLU A 143 40.71 8.30 -20.79
C GLU A 143 39.45 7.85 -20.03
N LEU A 144 39.32 8.23 -18.76
CA LEU A 144 38.13 7.93 -17.96
C LEU A 144 36.90 8.67 -18.47
N ALA A 145 37.06 9.89 -19.00
CA ALA A 145 35.97 10.63 -19.62
C ALA A 145 35.50 9.95 -20.91
N ALA A 146 36.43 9.48 -21.75
CA ALA A 146 36.12 8.73 -22.96
C ALA A 146 35.44 7.39 -22.64
N ALA A 147 35.94 6.65 -21.64
CA ALA A 147 35.33 5.40 -21.18
C ALA A 147 33.91 5.63 -20.63
N ASN A 148 33.69 6.70 -19.87
CA ASN A 148 32.36 7.07 -19.38
C ASN A 148 31.40 7.45 -20.51
N ALA A 149 31.89 8.11 -21.57
CA ALA A 149 31.08 8.42 -22.74
C ALA A 149 30.65 7.12 -23.46
N ALA A 150 31.59 6.20 -23.69
CA ALA A 150 31.30 4.90 -24.30
C ALA A 150 30.33 4.06 -23.46
N LEU A 151 30.48 4.04 -22.13
CA LEU A 151 29.55 3.34 -21.24
C LEU A 151 28.15 3.96 -21.25
N LYS A 152 28.03 5.29 -21.40
CA LYS A 152 26.72 5.95 -21.55
C LYS A 152 26.04 5.55 -22.85
N GLU A 153 26.77 5.55 -23.96
CA GLU A 153 26.25 5.08 -25.24
C GLU A 153 25.80 3.62 -25.18
N GLU A 154 26.58 2.76 -24.51
CA GLU A 154 26.22 1.37 -24.31
C GLU A 154 24.97 1.19 -23.43
N VAL A 155 24.83 1.99 -22.37
CA VAL A 155 23.61 2.00 -21.54
C VAL A 155 22.40 2.44 -22.35
N GLU A 156 22.53 3.48 -23.19
CA GLU A 156 21.43 3.92 -24.05
C GLU A 156 21.10 2.88 -25.13
N ARG A 157 22.10 2.21 -25.70
CA ARG A 157 21.91 1.08 -26.62
C ARG A 157 21.16 -0.07 -25.94
N LEU A 158 21.61 -0.50 -24.76
CA LEU A 158 20.95 -1.57 -24.00
C LEU A 158 19.54 -1.18 -23.55
N ARG A 159 19.29 0.09 -23.23
CA ARG A 159 17.94 0.60 -22.95
C ARG A 159 17.04 0.54 -24.19
N ALA A 160 17.55 0.95 -25.35
CA ALA A 160 16.82 0.83 -26.60
C ALA A 160 16.55 -0.64 -26.96
N GLU A 161 17.52 -1.54 -26.74
CA GLU A 161 17.33 -2.97 -26.95
C GLU A 161 16.32 -3.58 -25.97
N LEU A 162 16.30 -3.14 -24.71
CA LEU A 162 15.29 -3.54 -23.74
C LEU A 162 13.92 -3.01 -24.11
N GLU A 163 13.81 -1.78 -24.58
CA GLU A 163 12.52 -1.22 -25.01
C GLU A 163 12.04 -1.89 -26.30
N ASP A 164 12.93 -2.22 -27.24
CA ASP A 164 12.62 -3.04 -28.41
C ASP A 164 12.23 -4.46 -28.02
N ALA A 165 12.92 -5.08 -27.07
CA ALA A 165 12.57 -6.39 -26.55
C ALA A 165 11.22 -6.34 -25.83
N ARG A 166 10.93 -5.28 -25.08
CA ARG A 166 9.64 -5.03 -24.44
C ARG A 166 8.53 -4.81 -25.47
N ASN A 167 8.81 -4.09 -26.55
CA ASN A 167 7.90 -3.91 -27.68
C ASN A 167 7.68 -5.21 -28.46
N LYS A 168 8.71 -6.08 -28.55
CA LYS A 168 8.60 -7.43 -29.13
C LYS A 168 7.88 -8.42 -28.20
N ILE A 169 7.98 -8.22 -26.88
CA ILE A 169 7.20 -8.90 -25.83
C ILE A 169 5.86 -8.16 -25.61
N SER A 170 5.49 -7.21 -26.47
CA SER A 170 4.14 -6.68 -26.53
C SER A 170 3.37 -7.43 -27.61
N PRO A 171 2.69 -8.55 -27.30
CA PRO A 171 1.65 -9.04 -28.16
C PRO A 171 0.44 -8.14 -27.90
N THR A 172 0.25 -7.10 -28.69
CA THR A 172 -1.07 -6.46 -28.87
C THR A 172 -1.77 -5.98 -27.57
N ALA A 173 -1.74 -4.67 -27.29
CA ALA A 173 -2.73 -3.95 -26.48
C ALA A 173 -2.88 -4.31 -24.99
N GLY A 174 -2.40 -3.44 -24.09
CA GLY A 174 -3.08 -2.89 -22.90
C GLY A 174 -3.99 -3.74 -21.99
N THR A 175 -4.07 -5.05 -22.08
CA THR A 175 -4.95 -5.89 -21.26
C THR A 175 -4.39 -7.30 -21.24
N MET A 176 -3.98 -7.76 -20.06
CA MET A 176 -3.61 -9.17 -19.84
C MET A 176 -4.85 -10.04 -20.06
N VAL A 177 -4.72 -11.19 -20.74
CA VAL A 177 -5.86 -12.03 -21.12
C VAL A 177 -5.66 -13.47 -20.69
N VAL A 178 -6.75 -14.10 -20.26
CA VAL A 178 -6.87 -15.56 -20.06
C VAL A 178 -7.89 -16.08 -21.05
N SER A 179 -7.47 -17.04 -21.89
CA SER A 179 -8.34 -17.68 -22.87
C SER A 179 -8.98 -18.93 -22.29
N ARG A 180 -10.30 -19.04 -22.33
CA ARG A 180 -11.00 -20.30 -22.10
C ARG A 180 -10.99 -21.13 -23.38
N ILE A 181 -10.27 -22.24 -23.37
CA ILE A 181 -10.08 -23.10 -24.55
C ILE A 181 -11.06 -24.27 -24.58
N SER A 182 -11.63 -24.64 -23.43
CA SER A 182 -12.65 -25.68 -23.31
C SER A 182 -13.60 -25.39 -22.15
N GLY A 183 -14.64 -26.23 -22.00
CA GLY A 183 -15.58 -26.11 -20.89
C GLY A 183 -14.90 -26.09 -19.52
N THR A 184 -13.77 -26.79 -19.37
CA THR A 184 -13.07 -26.96 -18.09
C THR A 184 -11.70 -26.33 -18.05
N GLU A 185 -11.20 -25.74 -19.13
CA GLU A 185 -9.79 -25.31 -19.21
C GLU A 185 -9.62 -23.85 -19.57
N LEU A 186 -8.70 -23.20 -18.85
CA LEU A 186 -8.22 -21.85 -19.11
C LEU A 186 -6.74 -21.91 -19.47
N ARG A 187 -6.31 -21.14 -20.45
CA ARG A 187 -4.92 -21.01 -20.88
C ARG A 187 -4.45 -19.58 -20.74
N SER A 188 -3.28 -19.41 -20.14
CA SER A 188 -2.59 -18.12 -20.07
C SER A 188 -1.11 -18.33 -19.76
N ASP A 189 -0.29 -17.43 -20.28
CA ASP A 189 1.12 -17.27 -19.93
C ASP A 189 1.31 -16.75 -18.50
N LEU A 190 0.27 -16.19 -17.90
CA LEU A 190 0.26 -15.76 -16.50
C LEU A 190 0.32 -16.95 -15.52
N PHE A 191 -0.02 -18.17 -15.95
CA PHE A 191 -0.07 -19.32 -15.06
C PHE A 191 1.30 -19.97 -14.86
N ASP A 192 2.03 -19.51 -13.85
CA ASP A 192 3.39 -19.89 -13.49
C ASP A 192 3.51 -20.93 -12.37
N CYS A 193 2.43 -21.18 -11.61
CA CYS A 193 2.41 -22.08 -10.47
C CYS A 193 1.73 -23.41 -10.82
N SER A 194 2.07 -24.49 -10.12
CA SER A 194 1.48 -25.82 -10.38
C SER A 194 0.03 -25.95 -9.89
N ARG A 195 -0.37 -25.11 -8.93
CA ARG A 195 -1.69 -25.15 -8.29
C ARG A 195 -2.18 -23.75 -7.93
N TYR A 196 -3.49 -23.58 -8.02
CA TYR A 196 -4.19 -22.34 -7.70
C TYR A 196 -5.44 -22.61 -6.84
N ASP A 197 -5.70 -21.74 -5.87
CA ASP A 197 -7.03 -21.58 -5.28
C ASP A 197 -7.86 -20.68 -6.21
N VAL A 198 -9.06 -21.14 -6.52
CA VAL A 198 -9.97 -20.47 -7.45
C VAL A 198 -11.24 -20.11 -6.70
N ARG A 199 -11.60 -18.83 -6.74
CA ARG A 199 -12.84 -18.34 -6.14
C ARG A 199 -13.63 -17.54 -7.16
N LEU A 200 -14.93 -17.79 -7.20
CA LEU A 200 -15.86 -16.99 -7.96
C LEU A 200 -16.51 -15.97 -7.03
N SER A 201 -16.65 -14.72 -7.49
CA SER A 201 -17.43 -13.72 -6.79
C SER A 201 -18.91 -14.12 -6.73
N ARG A 202 -19.63 -13.65 -5.71
CA ARG A 202 -21.06 -13.97 -5.51
C ARG A 202 -21.94 -13.55 -6.69
N ASP A 203 -21.54 -12.49 -7.41
CA ASP A 203 -22.24 -12.00 -8.59
C ASP A 203 -21.87 -12.75 -9.88
N GLY A 204 -20.90 -13.67 -9.82
CA GLY A 204 -20.43 -14.47 -10.96
C GLY A 204 -19.68 -13.66 -12.03
N ARG A 205 -19.33 -12.40 -11.77
CA ARG A 205 -18.67 -11.52 -12.75
C ARG A 205 -17.15 -11.53 -12.65
N ARG A 206 -16.61 -12.07 -11.57
CA ARG A 206 -15.17 -12.09 -11.32
C ARG A 206 -14.75 -13.46 -10.82
N MET A 207 -13.63 -13.93 -11.35
CA MET A 207 -12.95 -15.12 -10.85
C MET A 207 -11.57 -14.71 -10.39
N THR A 208 -11.22 -15.06 -9.17
CA THR A 208 -9.90 -14.79 -8.60
C THR A 208 -9.10 -16.07 -8.53
N LEU A 209 -7.87 -16.02 -9.03
CA LEU A 209 -6.89 -17.10 -8.97
C LEU A 209 -5.75 -16.67 -8.07
N ARG A 210 -5.46 -17.48 -7.06
CA ARG A 210 -4.32 -17.26 -6.15
C ARG A 210 -3.38 -18.46 -6.22
N PRO A 211 -2.07 -18.24 -6.45
CA PRO A 211 -1.08 -19.29 -6.29
C PRO A 211 -1.16 -19.92 -4.89
N ASP A 212 -1.36 -21.23 -4.82
CA ASP A 212 -1.48 -21.96 -3.56
C ASP A 212 -1.03 -23.40 -3.74
N VAL A 213 -0.11 -23.86 -2.90
CA VAL A 213 0.35 -25.25 -2.87
C VAL A 213 -0.77 -26.23 -2.50
N GLU A 214 -1.77 -25.77 -1.73
CA GLU A 214 -2.99 -26.53 -1.40
C GLU A 214 -4.14 -26.27 -2.39
N GLY A 215 -3.89 -25.47 -3.42
CA GLY A 215 -4.85 -25.13 -4.46
C GLY A 215 -5.51 -26.37 -5.07
N ARG A 216 -6.83 -26.29 -5.25
CA ARG A 216 -7.64 -27.40 -5.79
C ARG A 216 -7.53 -27.54 -7.30
N VAL A 217 -7.13 -26.47 -7.98
CA VAL A 217 -7.02 -26.42 -9.44
C VAL A 217 -5.58 -26.64 -9.83
N LYS A 218 -5.35 -27.62 -10.70
CA LYS A 218 -4.02 -27.95 -11.22
C LYS A 218 -3.73 -27.14 -12.46
N CYS A 219 -2.51 -26.65 -12.55
CA CYS A 219 -1.94 -26.05 -13.75
C CYS A 219 -0.89 -26.98 -14.34
N SER A 220 -0.92 -27.16 -15.65
CA SER A 220 0.13 -27.85 -16.39
C SER A 220 0.38 -27.14 -17.71
N GLY A 221 1.62 -26.65 -17.91
CA GLY A 221 2.02 -26.01 -19.17
C GLY A 221 1.20 -24.75 -19.51
N GLY A 222 0.88 -23.92 -18.52
CA GLY A 222 0.08 -22.70 -18.73
C GLY A 222 -1.42 -22.97 -18.93
N VAL A 223 -1.91 -24.17 -18.61
CA VAL A 223 -3.32 -24.55 -18.70
C VAL A 223 -3.85 -24.93 -17.31
N LEU A 224 -4.86 -24.22 -16.83
CA LEU A 224 -5.61 -24.55 -15.62
C LEU A 224 -6.79 -25.45 -15.94
N SER A 225 -6.86 -26.59 -15.26
CA SER A 225 -8.00 -27.52 -15.35
C SER A 225 -8.94 -27.32 -14.17
N ILE A 226 -10.11 -26.76 -14.44
CA ILE A 226 -11.18 -26.42 -13.48
C ILE A 226 -12.44 -27.23 -13.87
N PRO A 227 -12.65 -28.43 -13.31
CA PRO A 227 -13.77 -29.29 -13.68
C PRO A 227 -15.15 -28.67 -13.46
N SER A 228 -15.29 -27.81 -12.45
CA SER A 228 -16.52 -27.09 -12.13
C SER A 228 -16.74 -25.83 -12.95
N LEU A 229 -15.83 -25.47 -13.84
CA LEU A 229 -15.93 -24.25 -14.64
C LEU A 229 -17.19 -24.18 -15.51
N PRO A 230 -17.71 -25.27 -16.12
CA PRO A 230 -18.98 -25.25 -16.84
C PRO A 230 -20.17 -24.87 -15.94
N ASP A 231 -20.19 -25.36 -14.69
CA ASP A 231 -21.27 -25.08 -13.73
C ASP A 231 -21.22 -23.63 -13.23
N LEU A 232 -20.00 -23.07 -13.17
CA LEU A 232 -19.76 -21.70 -12.72
C LEU A 232 -20.04 -20.68 -13.82
N ILE A 233 -19.69 -21.01 -15.07
CA ILE A 233 -19.71 -20.12 -16.22
C ILE A 233 -20.05 -20.96 -17.45
N GLY A 234 -21.15 -20.64 -18.14
CA GLY A 234 -21.51 -21.28 -19.40
C GLY A 234 -20.38 -21.23 -20.43
N PHE A 235 -20.30 -22.24 -21.29
CA PHE A 235 -19.29 -22.34 -22.34
C PHE A 235 -19.96 -22.53 -23.70
N GLU A 236 -19.84 -21.51 -24.55
CA GLU A 236 -20.38 -21.53 -25.92
C GLU A 236 -19.27 -21.59 -26.98
N GLY A 237 -18.01 -21.52 -26.57
CA GLY A 237 -16.85 -21.51 -27.46
C GLY A 237 -15.64 -20.87 -26.78
N ALA A 238 -14.53 -20.78 -27.52
CA ALA A 238 -13.32 -20.15 -27.01
C ALA A 238 -13.56 -18.65 -26.75
N VAL A 239 -13.26 -18.19 -25.54
CA VAL A 239 -13.49 -16.80 -25.10
C VAL A 239 -12.28 -16.28 -24.36
N ASP A 240 -11.92 -15.03 -24.65
CA ASP A 240 -10.84 -14.31 -23.99
C ASP A 240 -11.39 -13.40 -22.88
N TYR A 241 -10.88 -13.59 -21.67
CA TYR A 241 -11.25 -12.79 -20.51
C TYR A 241 -10.12 -11.83 -20.14
N PRO A 242 -10.43 -10.53 -19.92
CA PRO A 242 -9.44 -9.59 -19.44
C PRO A 242 -9.09 -9.85 -17.96
N VAL A 243 -7.82 -9.66 -17.63
CA VAL A 243 -7.22 -9.98 -16.34
C VAL A 243 -6.55 -8.74 -15.76
N THR A 244 -6.71 -8.56 -14.45
CA THR A 244 -5.91 -7.62 -13.66
C THR A 244 -5.13 -8.42 -12.63
N VAL A 245 -3.82 -8.16 -12.53
CA VAL A 245 -2.92 -8.83 -11.59
C VAL A 245 -2.50 -7.82 -10.52
N ASP A 246 -2.68 -8.18 -9.25
CA ASP A 246 -2.31 -7.35 -8.10
C ASP A 246 -1.71 -8.25 -6.99
N ASP A 247 -0.46 -7.99 -6.59
CA ASP A 247 0.28 -8.76 -5.56
C ASP A 247 0.16 -10.30 -5.70
N GLY A 248 0.30 -10.81 -6.93
CA GLY A 248 0.19 -12.25 -7.24
C GLY A 248 -1.24 -12.80 -7.26
N LEU A 249 -2.26 -11.98 -6.97
CA LEU A 249 -3.66 -12.31 -7.15
C LEU A 249 -4.11 -11.93 -8.58
N MET A 250 -4.61 -12.91 -9.33
CA MET A 250 -5.15 -12.66 -10.67
C MET A 250 -6.67 -12.55 -10.60
N VAL A 251 -7.23 -11.47 -11.13
CA VAL A 251 -8.67 -11.24 -11.18
C VAL A 251 -9.13 -11.22 -12.63
N ILE A 252 -9.87 -12.25 -13.01
CA ILE A 252 -10.44 -12.43 -14.34
C ILE A 252 -11.85 -11.84 -14.35
N ARG A 253 -12.14 -10.90 -15.27
CA ARG A 253 -13.49 -10.36 -15.44
C ARG A 253 -14.26 -11.18 -16.46
N LEU A 254 -15.33 -11.79 -16.00
CA LEU A 254 -16.17 -12.67 -16.79
C LEU A 254 -17.28 -11.84 -17.44
N ARG A 255 -17.44 -12.01 -18.77
CA ARG A 255 -18.61 -11.50 -19.47
C ARG A 255 -19.76 -12.45 -19.16
N ARG A 256 -20.78 -11.95 -18.48
CA ARG A 256 -22.00 -12.71 -18.24
C ARG A 256 -22.89 -12.52 -19.45
N ASP A 257 -22.61 -13.27 -20.51
CA ASP A 257 -23.58 -13.40 -21.58
C ASP A 257 -24.76 -14.18 -20.98
N ARG A 258 -25.93 -13.54 -20.96
CA ARG A 258 -27.15 -14.14 -20.44
C ARG A 258 -27.43 -15.39 -21.27
N ILE A 259 -27.42 -16.56 -20.63
CA ILE A 259 -28.23 -17.70 -21.07
C ILE A 259 -29.69 -17.34 -20.81
#